data_AF-A0A7C5RFQ2-F1
#
_entry.id   AF-A0A7C5RFQ2-F1
#
_cell.length_a   1.000
_cell.length_b   1.000
_cell.length_c   1.000
_cell.angle_alpha   90.00
_cell.angle_beta   90.00
_cell.angle_gamma   90.00
#
_symmetry.space_group_name_H-M   'P 1'
#
loop_
_entity.id
_entity.type
_entity.pdbx_description
1 polymer ?
#
loop_
_entity_poly.entity_id
_entity_poly.type
_entity_poly.pdbx_seq_one_letter_code
_entity_poly.pdbx_strand_id
1 'polypeptide(L)'
;MPLLRLEIYQPHAHYRIPYSMNRRLTYPIPPYSTVIGFLCNICGVDDQNSEVYSIIRELKISIAGGFDSKTTEKIWFRNLSRDKHNSYYISETVRYKNGQVGHVGGQIPV
;
A
#
# COMPACT_ATOMS: atom_id res chain seq x y z
N MET A 1 -28.16 -11.87 -21.38
CA MET A 1 -26.71 -11.57 -21.31
C MET A 1 -26.15 -12.37 -20.14
N PRO A 2 -25.21 -13.30 -20.35
CA PRO A 2 -24.63 -14.08 -19.26
C PRO A 2 -23.81 -13.17 -18.35
N LEU A 3 -23.95 -13.34 -17.03
CA LEU A 3 -23.28 -12.55 -16.02
C LEU A 3 -22.67 -13.49 -14.98
N LEU A 4 -21.43 -13.23 -14.58
CA LEU A 4 -20.80 -13.89 -13.45
C LEU A 4 -20.75 -12.91 -12.28
N ARG A 5 -21.42 -13.26 -11.18
CA ARG A 5 -21.37 -12.48 -9.94
C ARG A 5 -20.38 -13.13 -8.98
N LEU A 6 -19.37 -12.37 -8.58
CA LEU A 6 -18.41 -12.77 -7.55
C LEU A 6 -18.71 -11.99 -6.27
N GLU A 7 -18.74 -12.69 -5.15
CA GLU A 7 -18.88 -12.10 -3.82
C GLU A 7 -17.61 -12.42 -3.03
N ILE A 8 -16.90 -11.37 -2.61
CA ILE A 8 -15.58 -11.48 -2.00
C ILE A 8 -15.59 -10.70 -0.70
N TYR A 9 -15.26 -11.38 0.39
CA TYR A 9 -15.04 -10.75 1.68
C TYR A 9 -13.54 -10.64 1.95
N GLN A 10 -13.09 -9.45 2.32
CA GLN A 10 -11.70 -9.20 2.71
C GLN A 10 -11.70 -8.66 4.14
N PRO A 11 -11.07 -9.36 5.12
CA PRO A 11 -10.99 -8.86 6.49
C PRO A 11 -10.28 -7.50 6.57
N HIS A 12 -9.25 -7.32 5.74
CA HIS A 12 -8.55 -6.07 5.52
C HIS A 12 -8.23 -5.91 4.04
N ALA A 13 -8.40 -4.70 3.51
CA ALA A 13 -8.07 -4.38 2.14
C ALA A 13 -7.44 -2.99 2.03
N HIS A 14 -6.49 -2.84 1.11
CA HIS A 14 -5.86 -1.56 0.81
C HIS A 14 -5.71 -1.39 -0.71
N TYR A 15 -6.63 -0.63 -1.29
CA TYR A 15 -6.67 -0.28 -2.71
C TYR A 15 -5.92 1.03 -2.93
N ARG A 16 -4.61 0.93 -3.14
CA ARG A 16 -3.71 2.07 -3.15
C ARG A 16 -4.13 3.16 -4.15
N ILE A 17 -4.24 4.39 -3.67
CA ILE A 17 -4.36 5.57 -4.52
C ILE A 17 -2.99 5.87 -5.14
N PRO A 18 -2.86 5.91 -6.47
CA PRO A 18 -1.58 6.21 -7.12
C PRO A 18 -1.10 7.62 -6.75
N TYR A 19 0.21 7.85 -6.82
CA TYR A 19 0.87 9.13 -6.50
C TYR A 19 0.76 9.60 -5.03
N SER A 20 0.13 8.82 -4.14
CA SER A 20 0.20 9.00 -2.70
C SER A 20 1.52 8.39 -2.16
N MET A 21 2.61 9.17 -2.24
CA MET A 21 3.97 8.68 -1.93
C MET A 21 4.26 8.70 -0.43
N ASN A 22 4.02 9.83 0.25
CA ASN A 22 4.31 9.96 1.69
C ASN A 22 3.23 9.34 2.59
N ARG A 23 1.98 9.32 2.11
CA ARG A 23 0.84 8.75 2.83
C ARG A 23 0.30 7.62 1.98
N ARG A 24 0.23 6.41 2.53
CA ARG A 24 -0.44 5.29 1.87
C ARG A 24 -1.94 5.48 2.04
N LEU A 25 -2.60 5.93 0.98
CA LEU A 25 -4.04 6.13 0.95
C LEU A 25 -4.71 5.00 0.18
N THR A 26 -5.93 4.68 0.59
CA THR A 26 -6.76 3.64 -0.03
C THR A 26 -8.09 4.21 -0.53
N TYR A 27 -8.56 3.68 -1.65
CA TYR A 27 -9.95 3.83 -2.07
C TYR A 27 -10.88 3.00 -1.16
N PRO A 28 -12.17 3.35 -1.06
CA PRO A 28 -13.17 2.60 -0.28
C PRO A 28 -13.60 1.29 -0.96
N ILE A 29 -13.49 1.22 -2.28
CA ILE A 29 -13.80 0.06 -3.13
C ILE A 29 -12.63 -0.18 -4.09
N PRO A 30 -12.42 -1.41 -4.59
CA PRO A 30 -11.34 -1.67 -5.53
C PRO A 30 -11.56 -0.89 -6.83
N PRO A 31 -10.53 -0.20 -7.37
CA PRO A 31 -10.61 0.38 -8.69
C PRO A 31 -10.61 -0.73 -9.76
N TYR A 32 -11.05 -0.39 -10.98
CA TYR A 32 -11.07 -1.30 -12.11
C TYR A 32 -9.73 -2.01 -12.36
N SER A 33 -8.63 -1.26 -12.28
CA SER A 33 -7.28 -1.81 -12.45
C SER A 33 -6.94 -2.89 -11.40
N THR A 34 -7.43 -2.75 -10.17
CA THR A 34 -7.26 -3.78 -9.14
C THR A 34 -8.05 -5.04 -9.46
N VAL A 35 -9.29 -4.92 -9.95
CA VAL A 35 -10.10 -6.08 -10.35
C VAL A 35 -9.51 -6.78 -11.58
N ILE A 36 -9.07 -6.02 -12.58
CA ILE A 36 -8.39 -6.56 -13.76
C ILE A 36 -7.10 -7.29 -13.34
N GLY A 37 -6.27 -6.68 -12.50
CA GLY A 37 -5.05 -7.30 -11.99
C GLY A 37 -5.33 -8.57 -11.16
N PHE A 38 -6.38 -8.57 -10.36
CA PHE A 38 -6.85 -9.74 -9.62
C PHE A 38 -7.26 -10.87 -10.56
N LEU A 39 -8.02 -10.58 -11.62
CA LEU A 39 -8.41 -11.58 -12.62
C LEU A 39 -7.21 -12.12 -13.38
N CYS A 40 -6.28 -11.25 -13.82
CA CYS A 40 -5.05 -11.67 -14.47
C CYS A 40 -4.24 -12.62 -13.57
N ASN A 41 -4.10 -12.28 -12.28
CA ASN A 41 -3.35 -13.09 -11.34
C ASN A 41 -4.00 -14.47 -11.09
N ILE A 42 -5.33 -14.54 -11.01
CA ILE A 42 -6.05 -15.83 -10.87
C ILE A 42 -5.94 -16.68 -12.13
N CYS A 43 -5.99 -16.05 -13.31
CA CYS A 43 -5.87 -16.74 -14.59
C CYS A 43 -4.42 -17.08 -14.97
N GLY A 44 -3.43 -16.74 -14.15
CA GLY A 44 -2.01 -16.99 -14.44
C GLY A 44 -1.45 -16.15 -15.60
N VAL A 45 -2.01 -14.96 -15.82
CA VAL A 45 -1.60 -14.04 -16.88
C VAL A 45 -0.45 -13.15 -16.38
N ASP A 46 0.73 -13.36 -16.95
CA ASP A 46 1.94 -12.57 -16.71
C ASP A 46 2.38 -11.72 -17.92
N ASP A 47 1.90 -12.06 -19.13
CA ASP A 47 2.13 -11.31 -20.37
C ASP A 47 0.85 -10.60 -20.89
N GLN A 48 1.02 -9.33 -21.26
CA GLN A 48 -0.01 -8.50 -21.88
C GLN A 48 -0.34 -8.89 -23.32
N ASN A 49 0.52 -9.66 -23.99
CA ASN A 49 0.24 -10.20 -25.32
C ASN A 49 -0.60 -11.49 -25.28
N SER A 50 -0.90 -12.01 -24.09
CA SER A 50 -1.72 -13.21 -23.98
C SER A 50 -3.15 -12.97 -24.47
N GLU A 51 -3.73 -13.98 -25.10
CA GLU A 51 -5.13 -13.95 -25.55
C GLU A 51 -6.08 -13.74 -24.36
N VAL A 52 -5.77 -14.35 -23.22
CA VAL A 52 -6.55 -14.22 -21.98
C VAL A 52 -6.54 -12.79 -21.46
N TYR A 53 -5.41 -12.07 -21.54
CA TYR A 53 -5.36 -10.66 -21.17
C TYR A 53 -6.29 -9.81 -22.05
N SER A 54 -6.33 -10.08 -23.36
CA SER A 54 -7.17 -9.35 -24.30
C SER A 54 -8.66 -9.52 -23.98
N ILE A 55 -9.07 -10.74 -23.62
CA ILE A 55 -10.43 -11.03 -23.15
C ILE A 55 -10.73 -10.26 -21.86
N ILE A 56 -9.84 -10.34 -20.85
CA ILE A 56 -10.05 -9.67 -19.55
C ILE A 56 -10.16 -8.14 -19.73
N ARG A 57 -9.35 -7.56 -20.61
CA ARG A 57 -9.33 -6.12 -20.90
C ARG A 57 -10.65 -5.61 -21.48
N GLU A 58 -11.35 -6.43 -22.25
CA GLU A 58 -12.62 -6.07 -22.89
C GLU A 58 -13.85 -6.36 -22.01
N LEU A 59 -13.68 -7.02 -20.86
CA LEU A 59 -14.78 -7.31 -19.95
C LEU A 59 -15.44 -6.05 -19.42
N LYS A 60 -16.78 -6.03 -19.48
CA LYS A 60 -17.59 -5.02 -18.80
C LYS A 60 -17.73 -5.42 -17.34
N ILE A 61 -17.01 -4.72 -16.48
CA ILE A 61 -16.98 -4.97 -15.04
C ILE A 61 -17.91 -3.97 -14.34
N SER A 62 -18.64 -4.44 -13.33
CA SER A 62 -19.36 -3.59 -12.38
C SER A 62 -18.88 -3.94 -10.98
N ILE A 63 -18.61 -2.93 -10.15
CA ILE A 63 -18.07 -3.08 -8.80
C ILE A 63 -19.06 -2.44 -7.84
N ALA A 64 -19.57 -3.22 -6.91
CA ALA A 64 -20.46 -2.76 -5.85
C ALA A 64 -20.02 -3.39 -4.53
N GLY A 65 -20.10 -2.62 -3.46
CA GLY A 65 -19.70 -3.06 -2.13
C GLY A 65 -19.49 -1.89 -1.19
N GLY A 66 -19.14 -2.23 0.04
CA GLY A 66 -18.81 -1.27 1.08
C GLY A 66 -17.74 -1.83 2.01
N PHE A 67 -17.31 -1.01 2.94
CA PHE A 67 -16.42 -1.40 4.03
C PHE A 67 -17.11 -1.01 5.34
N ASP A 68 -16.89 -1.80 6.39
CA ASP A 68 -17.47 -1.54 7.70
C ASP A 68 -16.77 -0.37 8.41
N SER A 69 -15.43 -0.39 8.39
CA SER A 69 -14.62 0.66 9.03
C SER A 69 -13.34 0.96 8.25
N LYS A 70 -12.83 2.19 8.44
CA LYS A 70 -11.57 2.64 7.85
C LYS A 70 -10.53 2.82 8.95
N THR A 71 -9.58 1.89 9.02
CA THR A 71 -8.43 1.99 9.92
C THR A 71 -7.33 2.84 9.30
N THR A 72 -6.78 3.78 10.06
CA THR A 72 -5.61 4.57 9.63
C THR A 72 -4.45 4.29 10.57
N GLU A 73 -3.46 3.55 10.08
CA GLU A 73 -2.25 3.25 10.84
C GLU A 73 -1.17 4.31 10.60
N LYS A 74 -0.55 4.77 11.68
CA LYS A 74 0.60 5.67 11.63
C LYS A 74 1.87 4.84 11.77
N ILE A 75 2.51 4.58 10.63
CA ILE A 75 3.78 3.84 10.58
C ILE A 75 4.93 4.85 10.64
N TRP A 76 5.86 4.63 11.57
CA TRP A 76 7.08 5.41 11.69
C TRP A 76 8.26 4.59 11.20
N PHE A 77 8.90 5.04 10.12
CA PHE A 77 10.14 4.43 9.65
C PHE A 77 11.30 5.02 10.43
N ARG A 78 11.98 4.17 11.20
CA ARG A 78 13.18 4.54 11.97
C ARG A 78 14.43 4.26 11.13
N ASN A 79 15.41 5.13 11.24
CA ASN A 79 16.74 4.86 10.73
C ASN A 79 17.58 4.22 11.84
N LEU A 80 18.04 2.99 11.61
CA LEU A 80 18.84 2.20 12.56
C LEU A 80 20.34 2.30 12.27
N SER A 81 20.76 3.04 11.23
CA SER A 81 22.17 3.21 10.90
C SER A 81 22.89 4.08 11.94
N ARG A 82 23.93 3.50 12.54
CA ARG A 82 24.82 4.13 13.52
C ARG A 82 25.54 5.34 12.95
N ASP A 83 26.04 5.25 11.71
CA ASP A 83 26.73 6.36 11.04
C ASP A 83 25.79 7.56 10.80
N LYS A 84 24.56 7.30 10.34
CA LYS A 84 23.57 8.35 10.15
C LYS A 84 23.19 9.01 11.47
N HIS A 85 23.08 8.20 12.53
CA HIS A 85 22.82 8.71 13.86
C HIS A 85 23.94 9.61 14.38
N ASN A 86 25.19 9.14 14.33
CA ASN A 86 26.37 9.88 14.77
C ASN A 86 26.58 11.15 13.96
N SER A 87 26.32 11.13 12.65
CA SER A 87 26.38 12.34 11.82
C SER A 87 25.37 13.42 12.25
N TYR A 88 24.24 13.03 12.83
CA TYR A 88 23.18 13.96 13.20
C TYR A 88 23.28 14.43 14.66
N TYR A 89 23.48 13.50 15.60
CA TYR A 89 23.53 13.72 17.06
C TYR A 89 24.95 13.72 17.65
N ILE A 90 26.00 13.53 16.84
CA ILE A 90 27.42 13.47 17.21
C ILE A 90 27.79 12.19 17.99
N SER A 91 26.88 11.65 18.79
CA SER A 91 27.08 10.46 19.62
C SER A 91 25.86 9.55 19.62
N GLU A 92 26.08 8.27 19.86
CA GLU A 92 25.08 7.20 19.81
C GLU A 92 24.12 7.20 20.99
N THR A 93 24.50 7.85 22.08
CA THR A 93 23.71 7.96 23.31
C THR A 93 22.93 9.26 23.36
N VAL A 94 23.34 10.26 22.57
CA VAL A 94 22.74 11.59 22.57
C VAL A 94 21.48 11.59 21.71
N ARG A 95 20.40 12.18 22.23
CA ARG A 95 19.11 12.31 21.54
C ARG A 95 18.59 13.74 21.54
N TYR A 96 19.45 14.73 21.78
CA TYR A 96 19.09 16.13 21.75
C TYR A 96 19.97 16.88 20.76
N LYS A 97 19.41 17.86 20.06
CA LYS A 97 20.13 18.75 19.14
C LYS A 97 19.54 20.15 19.23
N ASN A 98 20.39 21.16 19.39
CA ASN A 98 19.98 22.56 19.50
C ASN A 98 18.89 22.80 20.59
N GLY A 99 19.01 22.10 21.72
CA GLY A 99 18.05 22.19 22.83
C GLY A 99 16.71 21.47 22.61
N GLN A 100 16.50 20.81 21.47
CA GLN A 100 15.31 20.01 21.20
C GLN A 100 15.61 18.51 21.37
N VAL A 101 14.73 17.81 22.08
CA VAL A 101 14.78 16.35 22.19
C VAL A 101 14.25 15.75 20.89
N GLY A 102 15.04 14.86 20.30
CA GLY A 102 14.68 14.11 19.11
C GLY A 102 13.48 13.21 19.37
N HIS A 103 12.63 13.06 18.35
CA HIS A 103 11.45 12.21 18.43
C HIS A 103 11.84 10.75 18.77
N VAL A 104 11.02 10.07 19.59
CA VAL A 104 11.26 8.67 20.01
C VAL A 104 11.24 7.70 18.82
N GLY A 105 10.47 8.01 17.78
CA GLY A 105 10.48 7.30 16.50
C GLY A 105 11.56 7.79 15.50
N GLY A 106 12.56 8.54 15.98
CA GLY A 106 13.65 9.08 15.16
C GLY A 106 14.77 8.07 14.90
N GLN A 107 16.00 8.58 14.78
CA GLN A 107 17.19 7.74 14.57
C GLN A 107 17.56 7.07 15.90
N ILE A 108 17.42 5.75 15.97
CA ILE A 108 17.84 4.95 17.12
C ILE A 108 18.70 3.82 16.56
N PRO A 109 20.04 3.93 16.63
CA PRO A 109 20.91 2.83 16.26
C PRO A 109 20.65 1.63 17.16
N VAL A 110 20.72 0.44 16.56
CA VAL A 110 20.71 -0.86 17.24
C VAL A 110 22.12 -1.42 17.20
#